data_AF-A0A1I1EM47-F1
#
_entry.id   AF-A0A1I1EM47-F1
#
_cell.length_a   1.000
_cell.length_b   1.000
_cell.length_c   1.000
_cell.angle_alpha   90.00
_cell.angle_beta   90.00
_cell.angle_gamma   90.00
#
_symmetry.space_group_name_H-M   'P 1'
#
loop_
_entity.id
_entity.type
_entity.pdbx_description
1 polymer ?
#
loop_
_entity_poly.entity_id
_entity_poly.type
_entity_poly.pdbx_seq_one_letter_code
_entity_poly.pdbx_strand_id
1 'polypeptide(L)'
;MPTKKIGVVARAVGKRLGIASKLITSSKSLAPSGTYTIFDGSGQLYKFGVTDANLFRYAQSLKQAGPGAYGKISSVMPKNQAHKMEKYLRSLHYNSTGQYTLPGMKIPYPVNFNTGLPIKP
;
A
#
# COMPACT_ATOMS: atom_id res chain seq x y z
N MET A 1 -28.98 23.74 -18.73
CA MET A 1 -27.76 23.60 -17.91
C MET A 1 -27.69 22.18 -17.35
N PRO A 2 -26.71 21.31 -17.71
CA PRO A 2 -26.68 19.96 -17.17
C PRO A 2 -25.87 19.92 -15.87
N THR A 3 -26.57 19.90 -14.73
CA THR A 3 -26.02 19.50 -13.42
C THR A 3 -25.91 17.97 -13.37
N LYS A 4 -24.78 17.41 -13.78
CA LYS A 4 -24.47 16.00 -13.51
C LYS A 4 -22.96 15.82 -13.43
N LYS A 5 -22.45 15.54 -12.22
CA LYS A 5 -21.32 14.61 -11.94
C LYS A 5 -20.83 14.52 -10.49
N ILE A 6 -21.57 14.98 -9.48
CA ILE A 6 -21.09 14.85 -8.07
C ILE A 6 -21.43 13.46 -7.47
N GLY A 7 -22.51 12.81 -7.89
CA GLY A 7 -22.98 11.55 -7.27
C GLY A 7 -22.15 10.28 -7.53
N VAL A 8 -21.36 10.23 -8.61
CA VAL A 8 -20.59 9.01 -8.97
C VAL A 8 -19.28 8.92 -8.16
N VAL A 9 -18.68 10.05 -7.82
CA VAL A 9 -17.40 10.10 -7.10
C VAL A 9 -17.59 9.68 -5.64
N ALA A 10 -18.65 10.14 -4.97
CA ALA A 10 -18.94 9.78 -3.58
C ALA A 10 -19.16 8.27 -3.37
N ARG A 11 -19.80 7.59 -4.34
CA ARG A 11 -20.05 6.13 -4.28
C ARG A 11 -18.76 5.32 -4.42
N ALA A 12 -17.85 5.75 -5.30
CA ALA A 12 -16.55 5.11 -5.48
C ALA A 12 -15.67 5.30 -4.24
N VAL A 13 -15.68 6.48 -3.63
CA VAL A 13 -14.91 6.77 -2.40
C VAL A 13 -15.47 5.98 -1.20
N GLY A 14 -16.78 5.94 -1.00
CA GLY A 14 -17.42 5.16 0.07
C GLY A 14 -17.17 3.65 -0.04
N LYS A 15 -17.22 3.10 -1.27
CA LYS A 15 -16.92 1.68 -1.51
C LYS A 15 -15.43 1.35 -1.28
N ARG A 16 -14.51 2.27 -1.63
CA ARG A 16 -13.07 2.13 -1.36
C ARG A 16 -12.76 2.15 0.14
N LEU A 17 -13.37 3.04 0.91
CA LEU A 17 -13.21 3.12 2.37
C LEU A 17 -13.77 1.88 3.08
N GLY A 18 -14.92 1.36 2.63
CA GLY A 18 -15.52 0.13 3.17
C GLY A 18 -14.75 -1.16 2.85
N ILE A 19 -13.81 -1.13 1.89
CA ILE A 19 -12.95 -2.28 1.56
C ILE A 19 -11.61 -2.19 2.30
N ALA A 20 -11.10 -0.98 2.52
CA ALA A 20 -9.93 -0.76 3.38
C ALA A 20 -10.14 -1.34 4.80
N SER A 21 -11.35 -1.19 5.34
CA SER A 21 -11.73 -1.76 6.66
C SER A 21 -11.87 -3.29 6.66
N LYS A 22 -12.02 -3.92 5.50
CA LYS A 22 -12.11 -5.39 5.34
C LYS A 22 -10.78 -6.05 5.00
N LEU A 23 -9.68 -5.30 4.92
CA LEU A 23 -8.37 -5.87 4.67
C LEU A 23 -7.90 -6.69 5.89
N ILE A 24 -7.74 -7.99 5.66
CA ILE A 24 -7.17 -8.91 6.63
C ILE A 24 -5.66 -9.05 6.44
N THR A 25 -4.97 -9.27 7.56
CA THR A 25 -3.55 -9.64 7.65
C THR A 25 -3.42 -10.85 8.57
N SER A 26 -2.44 -11.71 8.32
CA SER A 26 -2.07 -12.80 9.23
C SER A 26 -1.29 -12.32 10.46
N SER A 27 -0.75 -11.09 10.43
CA SER A 27 -0.02 -10.54 11.56
C SER A 27 -0.97 -10.19 12.71
N LYS A 28 -0.77 -10.86 13.85
CA LYS A 28 -1.47 -10.56 15.12
C LYS A 28 -0.63 -9.66 16.04
N SER A 29 0.59 -9.30 15.63
CA SER A 29 1.52 -8.54 16.45
C SER A 29 1.07 -7.09 16.62
N LEU A 30 1.22 -6.57 17.85
CA LEU A 30 1.01 -5.17 18.20
C LEU A 30 2.33 -4.40 18.37
N ALA A 31 3.47 -5.00 17.97
CA ALA A 31 4.76 -4.34 18.05
C ALA A 31 4.76 -3.00 17.30
N PRO A 32 5.48 -1.97 17.79
CA PRO A 32 5.56 -0.68 17.12
C PRO A 32 6.23 -0.84 15.76
N SER A 33 5.52 -0.42 14.71
CA SER A 33 5.95 -0.58 13.31
C SER A 33 5.44 0.59 12.46
N GLY A 34 5.95 0.73 11.25
CA GLY A 34 5.47 1.71 10.29
C GLY A 34 5.37 1.09 8.90
N THR A 35 4.56 1.71 8.05
CA THR A 35 4.61 1.46 6.61
C THR A 35 5.59 2.40 5.94
N TYR A 36 6.19 1.94 4.85
CA TYR A 36 7.01 2.78 4.01
C TYR A 36 6.67 2.58 2.53
N THR A 37 6.98 3.62 1.76
CA THR A 37 6.96 3.62 0.29
C THR A 37 8.34 4.04 -0.19
N ILE A 38 8.91 3.32 -1.14
CA ILE A 38 10.21 3.61 -1.74
C ILE A 38 10.02 3.90 -3.22
N PHE A 39 10.72 4.94 -3.67
CA PHE A 39 10.85 5.34 -5.06
C PHE A 39 12.31 5.15 -5.48
N ASP A 40 12.53 4.73 -6.73
CA ASP A 40 13.88 4.67 -7.30
C ASP A 40 14.42 6.08 -7.64
N GLY A 41 15.67 6.15 -8.12
CA GLY A 41 16.31 7.41 -8.48
C GLY A 41 15.64 8.18 -9.64
N SER A 42 14.73 7.53 -10.39
CA SER A 42 13.91 8.17 -11.42
C SER A 42 12.56 8.67 -10.89
N GLY A 43 12.28 8.44 -9.60
CA GLY A 43 11.01 8.79 -8.96
C GLY A 43 9.89 7.77 -9.17
N GLN A 44 10.17 6.61 -9.77
CA GLN A 44 9.17 5.58 -9.97
C GLN A 44 8.97 4.76 -8.71
N LEU A 45 7.73 4.35 -8.47
CA LEU A 45 7.39 3.52 -7.30
C LEU A 45 8.13 2.18 -7.40
N TYR A 46 9.03 1.94 -6.46
CA TYR A 46 9.77 0.69 -6.33
C TYR A 46 8.98 -0.30 -5.47
N LYS A 47 8.63 0.08 -4.23
CA LYS A 47 8.08 -0.87 -3.26
C LYS A 47 7.25 -0.22 -2.15
N PHE A 48 6.23 -0.94 -1.68
CA PHE A 48 5.62 -0.73 -0.36
C PHE A 48 6.14 -1.78 0.63
N GLY A 49 6.22 -1.42 1.90
CA GLY A 49 6.60 -2.38 2.93
C GLY A 49 6.24 -1.98 4.35
N VAL A 50 6.45 -2.91 5.27
CA VAL A 50 6.40 -2.68 6.71
C VAL A 50 7.81 -2.77 7.29
N THR A 51 8.12 -1.87 8.21
CA THR A 51 9.33 -1.89 9.03
C THR A 51 8.97 -1.83 10.50
N ASP A 52 9.78 -2.46 11.34
CA ASP A 52 9.75 -2.24 12.78
C ASP A 52 10.27 -0.81 13.10
N ALA A 53 10.04 -0.35 14.33
CA ALA A 53 10.39 1.02 14.76
C ALA A 53 11.89 1.36 14.61
N ASN A 54 12.78 0.36 14.55
CA ASN A 54 14.21 0.55 14.32
C ASN A 54 14.60 0.80 12.86
N LEU A 55 13.64 0.81 11.93
CA LEU A 55 13.80 1.14 10.50
C LEU A 55 14.78 0.26 9.71
N PHE A 56 15.20 -0.89 10.24
CA PHE A 56 16.19 -1.74 9.58
C PHE A 56 15.73 -2.23 8.19
N ARG A 57 14.48 -2.69 8.07
CA ARG A 57 13.92 -3.17 6.79
C ARG A 57 13.72 -2.06 5.77
N TYR A 58 13.44 -0.84 6.24
CA TYR A 58 13.36 0.34 5.40
C TYR A 58 14.73 0.64 4.78
N ALA A 59 15.79 0.72 5.60
CA ALA A 59 17.15 0.99 5.13
C ALA A 59 17.64 -0.07 4.12
N GLN A 60 17.37 -1.36 4.39
CA GLN A 60 17.69 -2.45 3.45
C GLN A 60 16.97 -2.29 2.11
N SER A 61 15.66 -1.98 2.14
CA SER A 61 14.88 -1.84 0.91
C SER A 61 15.28 -0.58 0.12
N LEU A 62 15.67 0.48 0.82
CA LEU A 62 16.17 1.70 0.19
C LEU A 62 17.48 1.44 -0.56
N LYS A 63 18.42 0.71 0.07
CA LYS A 63 19.66 0.28 -0.57
C LYS A 63 19.41 -0.59 -1.80
N GLN A 64 18.40 -1.46 -1.76
CA GLN A 64 18.02 -2.31 -2.90
C GLN A 64 17.42 -1.53 -4.07
N ALA A 65 16.78 -0.39 -3.83
CA ALA A 65 16.21 0.47 -4.88
C ALA A 65 17.29 1.22 -5.67
N GLY A 66 18.55 1.24 -5.19
CA GLY A 66 19.70 1.77 -5.90
C GLY A 66 20.00 3.25 -5.60
N PRO A 67 21.02 3.83 -6.27
CA PRO A 67 21.43 5.21 -6.07
C PRO A 67 20.31 6.21 -6.39
N GLY A 68 20.21 7.28 -5.60
CA GLY A 68 19.18 8.31 -5.76
C GLY A 68 17.78 7.92 -5.26
N ALA A 69 17.58 6.67 -4.81
CA ALA A 69 16.33 6.24 -4.23
C ALA A 69 15.99 7.01 -2.94
N TYR A 70 14.70 7.25 -2.74
CA TYR A 70 14.19 7.90 -1.54
C TYR A 70 12.89 7.23 -1.09
N GLY A 71 12.49 7.47 0.16
CA GLY A 71 11.29 6.86 0.71
C GLY A 71 10.52 7.77 1.66
N LYS A 72 9.27 7.40 1.88
CA LYS A 72 8.36 8.04 2.84
C LYS A 72 7.92 6.99 3.84
N ILE A 73 7.88 7.34 5.12
CA ILE A 73 7.48 6.46 6.22
C ILE A 73 6.25 7.06 6.90
N SER A 74 5.31 6.21 7.28
CA SER A 74 4.17 6.63 8.10
C SER A 74 4.57 6.91 9.55
N SER A 75 3.65 7.47 10.33
CA SER A 75 3.72 7.39 11.78
C SER A 75 3.81 5.93 12.27
N VAL A 76 4.36 5.76 13.47
CA VAL A 76 4.39 4.47 14.16
C VAL A 76 2.97 4.04 14.52
N MET A 77 2.67 2.76 14.29
CA MET A 77 1.39 2.11 14.57
C MET A 77 1.63 0.63 14.94
N PRO A 78 0.62 -0.07 15.48
CA PRO A 78 0.71 -1.52 15.68
C PRO A 78 1.00 -2.28 14.38
N LYS A 79 1.85 -3.30 14.45
CA LYS A 79 2.31 -4.07 13.28
C LYS A 79 1.19 -4.68 12.44
N ASN A 80 0.12 -5.17 13.07
CA ASN A 80 -1.06 -5.64 12.36
C ASN A 80 -1.70 -4.53 11.50
N GLN A 81 -1.80 -3.31 12.02
CA GLN A 81 -2.31 -2.14 11.31
C GLN A 81 -1.37 -1.72 10.19
N ALA A 82 -0.05 -1.75 10.42
CA ALA A 82 0.95 -1.47 9.40
C ALA A 82 0.81 -2.44 8.21
N HIS A 83 0.62 -3.74 8.44
CA HIS A 83 0.40 -4.70 7.35
C HIS A 83 -0.94 -4.51 6.63
N LYS A 84 -2.01 -4.12 7.33
CA LYS A 84 -3.27 -3.74 6.67
C LYS A 84 -3.08 -2.52 5.77
N MET A 85 -2.33 -1.53 6.24
CA MET A 85 -2.00 -0.32 5.48
C MET A 85 -1.11 -0.63 4.26
N GLU A 86 -0.08 -1.46 4.41
CA GLU A 86 0.74 -1.95 3.29
C GLU A 86 -0.12 -2.60 2.20
N LYS A 87 -1.03 -3.49 2.59
CA LYS A 87 -1.96 -4.14 1.67
C LYS A 87 -2.92 -3.12 1.03
N TYR A 88 -3.36 -2.12 1.78
CA TYR A 88 -4.20 -1.05 1.26
C TYR A 88 -3.48 -0.22 0.20
N LEU A 89 -2.24 0.21 0.48
CA LEU A 89 -1.41 0.98 -0.47
C LEU A 89 -1.15 0.19 -1.76
N ARG A 90 -0.80 -1.09 -1.64
CA ARG A 90 -0.64 -1.98 -2.79
C ARG A 90 -1.94 -2.13 -3.58
N SER A 91 -3.08 -2.28 -2.88
CA SER A 91 -4.38 -2.33 -3.53
C SER A 91 -4.72 -1.03 -4.24
N LEU A 92 -4.47 0.11 -3.61
CA LEU A 92 -4.71 1.43 -4.19
C LEU A 92 -3.87 1.64 -5.46
N HIS A 93 -2.60 1.26 -5.44
CA HIS A 93 -1.74 1.28 -6.61
C HIS A 93 -2.34 0.43 -7.75
N TYR A 94 -2.62 -0.85 -7.51
CA TYR A 94 -3.20 -1.74 -8.52
C TYR A 94 -4.52 -1.20 -9.10
N ASN A 95 -5.43 -0.72 -8.24
CA ASN A 95 -6.72 -0.19 -8.71
C ASN A 95 -6.59 1.14 -9.47
N SER A 96 -5.43 1.80 -9.39
CA SER A 96 -5.16 3.06 -10.10
C SER A 96 -4.36 2.84 -11.39
N THR A 97 -3.45 1.86 -11.42
CA THR A 97 -2.51 1.64 -12.53
C THR A 97 -2.76 0.35 -13.31
N GLY A 98 -3.54 -0.58 -12.75
CA GLY A 98 -3.67 -1.95 -13.25
C GLY A 98 -2.44 -2.83 -12.98
N GLN A 99 -1.36 -2.28 -12.41
CA GLN A 99 -0.11 -3.00 -12.21
C GLN A 99 -0.15 -3.81 -10.90
N TYR A 100 -0.08 -5.14 -11.03
CA TYR A 100 -0.04 -6.05 -9.86
C TYR A 100 1.41 -6.24 -9.36
N THR A 101 2.36 -6.30 -10.29
CA THR A 101 3.79 -6.46 -10.05
C THR A 101 4.44 -5.13 -9.72
N LEU A 102 5.11 -5.09 -8.58
CA LEU A 102 6.03 -4.00 -8.24
C LEU A 102 7.43 -4.59 -8.08
N PRO A 103 8.48 -3.86 -8.51
CA PRO A 103 9.86 -4.25 -8.26
C PRO A 103 10.11 -4.61 -6.79
N GLY A 104 10.81 -5.70 -6.53
CA GLY A 104 11.16 -6.10 -5.16
C GLY A 104 9.97 -6.45 -4.25
N MET A 105 8.76 -6.65 -4.80
CA MET A 105 7.55 -6.91 -4.02
C MET A 105 6.79 -8.15 -4.52
N LYS A 106 6.81 -9.25 -3.73
CA LYS A 106 6.04 -10.48 -4.01
C LYS A 106 4.65 -10.45 -3.36
N ILE A 107 4.60 -10.11 -2.07
CA ILE A 107 3.39 -10.09 -1.22
C ILE A 107 3.35 -8.79 -0.40
N PRO A 108 2.19 -8.39 0.16
CA PRO A 108 0.85 -9.01 0.08
C PRO A 108 0.13 -8.70 -1.24
N TYR A 109 -0.59 -9.66 -1.82
CA TYR A 109 -1.35 -9.44 -3.07
C TYR A 109 -2.37 -8.29 -2.93
N PRO A 110 -2.50 -7.42 -3.97
CA PRO A 110 -3.48 -6.34 -3.94
C PRO A 110 -4.90 -6.90 -3.96
N VAL A 111 -5.86 -6.13 -3.46
CA VAL A 111 -7.30 -6.43 -3.51
C VAL A 111 -7.95 -5.53 -4.54
N ASN A 112 -8.75 -6.10 -5.43
CA ASN A 112 -9.56 -5.31 -6.36
C ASN A 112 -10.74 -4.69 -5.60
N PHE A 113 -10.87 -3.36 -5.64
CA PHE A 113 -11.90 -2.64 -4.90
C PHE A 113 -13.30 -2.79 -5.51
N ASN A 114 -13.43 -3.31 -6.73
CA ASN A 114 -14.73 -3.59 -7.32
C ASN A 114 -15.30 -4.92 -6.82
N THR A 115 -14.44 -5.95 -6.72
CA THR A 115 -14.82 -7.32 -6.36
C THR A 115 -14.58 -7.66 -4.88
N GLY A 116 -13.70 -6.92 -4.21
CA GLY A 116 -13.24 -7.22 -2.84
C GLY A 116 -12.31 -8.43 -2.76
N LEU A 117 -11.92 -9.02 -3.89
CA LEU A 117 -11.09 -10.22 -3.95
C LEU A 117 -9.61 -9.90 -4.13
N PRO A 118 -8.68 -10.68 -3.53
CA PRO A 118 -7.27 -10.58 -3.82
C PRO A 118 -6.98 -10.91 -5.29
N ILE A 119 -6.11 -10.13 -5.92
CA ILE A 119 -5.54 -10.42 -7.24
C ILE A 119 -4.31 -11.31 -7.02
N LYS A 120 -4.52 -12.62 -7.10
CA LYS A 120 -3.43 -13.60 -7.15
C LYS A 120 -2.97 -13.75 -8.62
N PRO A 121 -1.66 -13.83 -8.88
CA PRO A 121 -1.17 -14.28 -10.18
C PRO A 121 -1.58 -15.72 -10.46
#